data_AF-A0A961W2P2-F1
#
_entry.id   AF-A0A961W2P2-F1
#
_cell.length_a   1.000
_cell.length_b   1.000
_cell.length_c   1.000
_cell.angle_alpha   90.00
_cell.angle_beta   90.00
_cell.angle_gamma   90.00
#
_symmetry.space_group_name_H-M   'P 1'
#
loop_
_entity.id
_entity.type
_entity.pdbx_description
1 polymer ?
#
loop_
_entity_poly.entity_id
_entity_poly.type
_entity_poly.pdbx_seq_one_letter_code
_entity_poly.pdbx_strand_id
1 'polypeptide(L)'
;MDDDHGDDRNQISFYAEGGIVASGLLPRRPNDVLAIGIAYTEISDRAIGFDLDTNSFSGNAGPIRDHELMLELSYTAELVPGWSIQPDLQRYWHPGGDAPAADGHRGRTTATIGGLRSRIDY
;
A
#
# COMPACT_ATOMS: atom_id res chain seq x y z
N MET A 1 -31.93 -27.82 12.02
CA MET A 1 -31.92 -27.32 10.64
C MET A 1 -31.25 -25.98 10.78
N ASP A 2 -29.94 -26.06 10.99
CA ASP A 2 -29.04 -24.98 11.35
C ASP A 2 -27.68 -25.51 10.90
N ASP A 3 -26.96 -24.74 10.11
CA ASP A 3 -25.57 -24.37 10.39
C ASP A 3 -25.14 -23.38 9.31
N ASP A 4 -25.10 -22.13 9.76
CA ASP A 4 -24.50 -20.98 9.14
C ASP A 4 -23.01 -21.27 8.86
N HIS A 5 -22.64 -21.38 7.59
CA HIS A 5 -21.25 -21.29 7.16
C HIS A 5 -21.09 -19.97 6.39
N GLY A 6 -21.12 -18.88 7.16
CA GLY A 6 -20.52 -17.62 6.77
C GLY A 6 -19.06 -17.89 6.41
N ASP A 7 -18.82 -17.99 5.10
CA ASP A 7 -17.51 -18.09 4.47
C ASP A 7 -16.67 -16.88 4.95
N ASP A 8 -15.72 -17.13 5.85
CA ASP A 8 -14.82 -16.13 6.42
C ASP A 8 -13.87 -15.64 5.32
N ARG A 9 -14.38 -14.69 4.56
CA ARG A 9 -13.82 -14.11 3.34
C ARG A 9 -12.74 -13.06 3.60
N ASN A 10 -11.88 -13.25 4.59
CA ASN A 10 -10.79 -12.30 4.83
C ASN A 10 -9.50 -12.77 4.15
N GLN A 11 -9.12 -12.12 3.05
CA GLN A 11 -7.92 -12.42 2.27
C GLN A 11 -6.63 -11.90 2.93
N ILE A 12 -6.72 -11.22 4.07
CA ILE A 12 -5.60 -10.62 4.80
C ILE A 12 -5.29 -11.48 6.04
N SER A 13 -4.09 -12.05 6.10
CA SER A 13 -3.63 -12.84 7.26
C SER A 13 -2.98 -11.96 8.34
N PHE A 14 -2.29 -10.90 7.94
CA PHE A 14 -1.63 -9.96 8.84
C PHE A 14 -1.54 -8.57 8.23
N TYR A 15 -1.64 -7.53 9.07
CA TYR A 15 -1.51 -6.14 8.67
C TYR A 15 -0.85 -5.34 9.79
N ALA A 16 0.10 -4.48 9.43
CA ALA A 16 0.73 -3.54 10.33
C ALA A 16 1.10 -2.25 9.58
N GLU A 17 0.95 -1.10 10.25
CA GLU A 17 1.40 0.18 9.73
C GLU A 17 2.03 1.06 10.81
N GLY A 18 2.78 2.06 10.38
CA GLY A 18 3.39 3.04 11.28
C GLY A 18 3.96 4.23 10.52
N GLY A 19 4.30 5.30 11.24
CA GLY A 19 4.85 6.50 10.62
C GLY A 19 5.41 7.50 11.61
N ILE A 20 6.12 8.49 11.05
CA ILE A 20 6.65 9.64 11.77
C ILE A 20 6.15 10.92 11.13
N VAL A 21 5.85 11.91 11.97
CA VAL A 21 5.47 13.26 11.56
C VAL A 21 6.31 14.25 12.35
N ALA A 22 6.93 15.20 11.67
CA ALA A 22 7.77 16.20 12.29
C ALA A 22 7.53 17.57 11.67
N SER A 23 7.37 18.59 12.51
CA SER A 23 7.23 19.99 12.11
C SER A 23 8.52 20.77 12.34
N GLY A 24 8.69 21.86 11.58
CA GLY A 24 9.75 22.84 11.81
C GLY A 24 11.18 22.30 11.63
N LEU A 25 11.36 21.26 10.82
CA LEU A 25 12.67 20.65 10.53
C LEU A 25 13.66 21.63 9.87
N LEU A 26 13.17 22.69 9.23
CA LEU A 26 13.97 23.75 8.64
C LEU A 26 13.78 25.05 9.45
N PRO A 27 14.86 25.70 9.93
CA PRO A 27 14.74 26.91 10.75
C PRO A 27 13.99 28.06 10.08
N ARG A 28 14.00 28.11 8.74
CA ARG A 28 13.30 29.13 7.93
C ARG A 28 11.84 28.77 7.62
N ARG A 29 11.40 27.56 8.00
CA ARG A 29 10.08 27.01 7.69
C ARG A 29 9.49 26.29 8.93
N PRO A 30 9.31 27.00 10.05
CA PRO A 30 8.88 26.39 11.31
C PRO A 30 7.49 25.73 11.23
N ASN A 31 6.66 26.18 10.29
CA ASN A 31 5.29 25.69 10.10
C ASN A 31 5.20 24.55 9.06
N ASP A 32 6.31 24.19 8.41
CA ASP A 32 6.32 23.08 7.46
C ASP A 32 6.31 21.74 8.22
N VAL A 33 5.68 20.74 7.63
CA VAL A 33 5.51 19.40 8.21
C VAL A 33 6.01 18.34 7.23
N LEU A 34 6.85 17.44 7.71
CA LEU A 34 7.25 16.22 7.00
C LEU A 34 6.53 15.02 7.62
N ALA A 35 5.93 14.17 6.80
CA ALA A 35 5.37 12.89 7.21
C ALA A 35 5.93 11.74 6.38
N ILE A 36 6.29 10.65 7.04
CA ILE A 36 6.75 9.40 6.42
C ILE A 36 5.94 8.26 7.04
N GLY A 37 5.30 7.44 6.19
CA GLY A 37 4.49 6.31 6.60
C GLY A 37 4.92 5.02 5.91
N ILE A 38 4.68 3.89 6.57
CA ILE A 38 4.89 2.55 6.03
C ILE A 38 3.70 1.67 6.41
N ALA A 39 3.23 0.86 5.47
CA ALA A 39 2.21 -0.15 5.72
C ALA A 39 2.65 -1.48 5.10
N TYR A 40 2.41 -2.57 5.82
CA TYR A 40 2.74 -3.93 5.43
C TYR A 40 1.50 -4.81 5.57
N THR A 41 1.20 -5.56 4.53
CA THR A 41 0.07 -6.49 4.48
C THR A 41 0.57 -7.85 4.02
N GLU A 42 0.24 -8.90 4.76
CA GLU A 42 0.46 -10.29 4.36
C GLU A 42 -0.85 -10.87 3.79
N ILE A 43 -0.75 -11.54 2.65
CA ILE A 43 -1.89 -12.16 1.96
C ILE A 43 -1.96 -13.63 2.38
N SER A 44 -3.15 -14.11 2.80
CA SER A 44 -3.27 -15.40 3.52
C SER A 44 -3.00 -16.68 2.68
N ASP A 45 -2.51 -17.72 3.37
CA ASP A 45 -2.11 -19.05 2.87
C ASP A 45 -3.14 -19.86 2.05
N ARG A 46 -4.45 -19.54 2.08
CA ARG A 46 -5.45 -20.30 1.30
C ARG A 46 -5.48 -19.93 -0.18
N ALA A 47 -5.02 -18.73 -0.54
CA ALA A 47 -4.75 -18.36 -1.93
C ALA A 47 -3.51 -19.12 -2.45
N ILE A 48 -2.52 -19.32 -1.57
CA ILE A 48 -1.31 -20.12 -1.82
C ILE A 48 -1.69 -21.60 -2.05
N GLY A 49 -2.68 -22.13 -1.31
CA GLY A 49 -3.18 -23.49 -1.52
C GLY A 49 -3.78 -23.75 -2.91
N PHE A 50 -4.56 -22.81 -3.45
CA PHE A 50 -5.11 -22.91 -4.81
C PHE A 50 -4.03 -22.80 -5.89
N ASP A 51 -3.02 -21.95 -5.68
CA ASP A 51 -1.87 -21.80 -6.57
C ASP A 51 -0.92 -23.02 -6.50
N LEU A 52 -0.76 -23.65 -5.34
CA LEU A 52 0.01 -24.89 -5.15
C LEU A 52 -0.67 -26.12 -5.76
N ASP A 53 -2.00 -26.23 -5.66
CA ASP A 53 -2.76 -27.29 -6.33
C ASP A 53 -2.74 -27.07 -7.86
N THR A 54 -2.82 -25.83 -8.32
CA THR A 54 -2.71 -25.48 -9.76
C THR A 54 -1.29 -25.74 -10.32
N ASN A 55 -0.22 -25.40 -9.59
CA ASN A 55 1.16 -25.73 -9.97
C ASN A 55 1.41 -27.25 -9.96
N SER A 56 0.86 -27.96 -8.97
CA SER A 56 1.00 -29.42 -8.87
C SER A 56 0.27 -30.16 -10.00
N PHE A 57 -0.84 -29.61 -10.49
CA PHE A 57 -1.61 -30.21 -11.59
C PHE A 57 -1.11 -29.79 -12.98
N SER A 58 -0.42 -28.65 -13.12
CA SER A 58 0.04 -28.09 -14.41
C SER A 58 1.52 -28.28 -14.73
N GLY A 59 2.35 -28.69 -13.76
CA GLY A 59 3.78 -28.99 -13.96
C GLY A 59 4.66 -27.76 -14.23
N ASN A 60 4.14 -26.55 -14.07
CA ASN A 60 4.89 -25.30 -14.19
C ASN A 60 4.94 -24.59 -12.83
N ALA A 61 6.08 -23.97 -12.48
CA ALA A 61 6.23 -23.18 -11.26
C ALA A 61 5.79 -21.72 -11.51
N GLY A 62 4.51 -21.42 -11.28
CA GLY A 62 3.99 -20.05 -11.22
C GLY A 62 4.42 -19.30 -9.92
N PRO A 63 4.43 -17.95 -9.93
CA PRO A 63 4.85 -17.12 -8.79
C PRO A 63 3.94 -17.31 -7.56
N ILE A 64 4.55 -17.32 -6.37
CA ILE A 64 3.89 -17.46 -5.06
C ILE A 64 3.62 -16.05 -4.53
N ARG A 65 2.38 -15.76 -4.14
CA ARG A 65 1.96 -14.49 -3.52
C ARG A 65 2.45 -14.45 -2.07
N ASP A 66 3.14 -13.39 -1.65
CA ASP A 66 3.79 -13.38 -0.32
C ASP A 66 3.47 -12.12 0.53
N HIS A 67 3.55 -10.89 0.00
CA HIS A 67 3.29 -9.68 0.79
C HIS A 67 3.04 -8.44 -0.08
N GLU A 68 2.39 -7.42 0.49
CA GLU A 68 2.30 -6.07 -0.07
C GLU A 68 2.93 -5.07 0.91
N LEU A 69 3.83 -4.22 0.42
CA LEU A 69 4.47 -3.15 1.19
C LEU A 69 4.14 -1.81 0.56
N MET A 70 3.80 -0.81 1.38
CA MET A 70 3.60 0.58 0.97
C MET A 70 4.50 1.50 1.78
N LEU A 71 5.16 2.45 1.13
CA LEU A 71 5.84 3.59 1.72
C LEU A 71 5.17 4.88 1.24
N GLU A 72 4.94 5.82 2.15
CA GLU A 72 4.45 7.17 1.86
C GLU A 72 5.42 8.22 2.37
N LEU A 73 5.62 9.27 1.58
CA LEU A 73 6.36 10.48 1.93
C LEU A 73 5.51 11.69 1.55
N SER A 74 5.27 12.60 2.49
CA SER A 74 4.60 13.87 2.19
C SER A 74 5.23 15.04 2.92
N TYR A 75 5.17 16.22 2.29
CA TYR A 75 5.74 17.45 2.84
C TYR A 75 4.77 18.60 2.70
N THR A 76 4.21 19.09 3.80
CA THR A 76 3.34 20.26 3.81
C THR A 76 4.18 21.52 3.95
N ALA A 77 4.13 22.36 2.93
CA ALA A 77 4.77 23.66 2.85
C ALA A 77 3.73 24.77 3.05
N GLU A 78 3.81 25.51 4.17
CA GLU A 78 3.01 26.72 4.33
C GLU A 78 3.68 27.86 3.55
N LEU A 79 3.05 28.35 2.50
CA LEU A 79 3.65 29.39 1.65
C LEU A 79 3.44 30.77 2.27
N VAL A 80 2.22 31.03 2.71
CA VAL A 80 1.80 32.19 3.49
C VAL A 80 0.74 31.73 4.49
N PRO A 81 0.47 32.50 5.57
CA PRO A 81 -0.59 32.15 6.50
C PRO A 81 -1.92 31.90 5.77
N GLY A 82 -2.52 30.73 5.99
CA GLY A 82 -3.76 30.33 5.33
C GLY A 82 -3.59 29.73 3.93
N TRP A 83 -2.38 29.57 3.39
CA TRP A 83 -2.16 28.82 2.13
C TRP A 83 -0.99 27.85 2.24
N SER A 84 -1.26 26.57 1.96
CA SER A 84 -0.26 25.52 1.94
C SER A 84 -0.33 24.66 0.68
N ILE A 85 0.82 24.09 0.32
CA ILE A 85 0.96 23.05 -0.70
C ILE A 85 1.56 21.80 -0.06
N GLN A 86 1.16 20.62 -0.51
CA GLN A 86 1.66 19.35 0.00
C GLN A 86 1.85 18.38 -1.15
N PRO A 87 3.07 18.26 -1.70
CA PRO A 87 3.42 17.08 -2.49
C PRO A 87 3.35 15.81 -1.64
N ASP A 88 2.87 14.74 -2.26
CA ASP A 88 2.85 13.40 -1.70
C ASP A 88 3.42 12.40 -2.72
N LEU A 89 4.08 11.37 -2.19
CA LEU A 89 4.66 10.28 -2.96
C LEU A 89 4.38 8.98 -2.22
N GLN A 90 3.74 8.05 -2.91
CA GLN A 90 3.49 6.71 -2.41
C GLN A 90 4.17 5.69 -3.31
N ARG A 91 4.75 4.67 -2.71
CA ARG A 91 5.33 3.54 -3.43
C ARG A 91 4.83 2.23 -2.86
N TYR A 92 4.33 1.40 -3.76
CA TYR A 92 3.83 0.06 -3.47
C TYR A 92 4.78 -0.96 -4.10
N TRP A 93 5.10 -1.99 -3.34
CA TRP A 93 5.82 -3.18 -3.81
C TRP A 93 4.86 -4.37 -3.79
N HIS A 94 4.86 -5.15 -4.88
CA HIS A 94 3.93 -6.25 -5.14
C HIS A 94 2.45 -5.85 -4.91
N PRO A 95 1.95 -4.77 -5.53
CA PRO A 95 0.55 -4.36 -5.39
C PRO A 95 -0.39 -5.52 -5.75
N GLY A 96 -1.21 -5.94 -4.79
CA GLY A 96 -2.10 -7.08 -4.94
C GLY A 96 -1.41 -8.44 -4.94
N GLY A 97 -0.16 -8.57 -4.48
CA GLY A 97 0.55 -9.86 -4.33
C GLY A 97 0.78 -10.62 -5.63
N ASP A 98 1.17 -9.93 -6.70
CA ASP A 98 1.52 -10.53 -8.01
C ASP A 98 0.40 -11.35 -8.69
N ALA A 99 -0.87 -11.02 -8.44
CA ALA A 99 -1.99 -11.56 -9.21
C ALA A 99 -1.71 -11.43 -10.72
N PRO A 100 -1.96 -12.48 -11.51
CA PRO A 100 -2.13 -12.30 -12.95
C PRO A 100 -3.19 -11.23 -13.17
N ALA A 101 -2.85 -10.20 -13.95
CA ALA A 101 -3.85 -9.26 -14.42
C ALA A 101 -4.85 -10.02 -15.33
N ALA A 102 -6.10 -9.55 -15.39
CA ALA A 102 -7.16 -10.21 -16.15
C ALA A 102 -6.86 -10.35 -17.67
N ASP A 103 -5.83 -9.65 -18.15
CA ASP A 103 -5.33 -9.66 -19.52
C ASP A 103 -4.18 -10.68 -19.76
N GLY A 104 -3.81 -11.47 -18.75
CA GLY A 104 -2.77 -12.50 -18.85
C GLY A 104 -1.35 -11.99 -18.67
N HIS A 105 -1.16 -10.71 -18.33
CA HIS A 105 0.15 -10.18 -17.96
C HIS A 105 0.47 -10.43 -16.48
N ARG A 106 1.76 -10.62 -16.15
CA ARG A 106 2.23 -10.69 -14.76
C ARG A 106 1.81 -9.40 -14.03
N GLY A 107 1.30 -9.54 -12.81
CA GLY A 107 0.98 -8.41 -11.94
C GLY A 107 2.13 -7.40 -11.86
N ARG A 108 1.79 -6.11 -11.73
CA ARG A 108 2.79 -5.04 -11.60
C ARG A 108 3.65 -5.33 -10.37
N THR A 109 4.96 -5.47 -10.55
CA THR A 109 5.88 -5.79 -9.45
C THR A 109 6.09 -4.62 -8.49
N THR A 110 5.94 -3.37 -8.98
CA THR A 110 5.89 -2.16 -8.14
C THR A 110 5.00 -1.09 -8.77
N ALA A 111 4.43 -0.21 -7.95
CA ALA A 111 3.72 0.98 -8.40
C ALA A 111 4.18 2.22 -7.62
N THR A 112 4.29 3.35 -8.31
CA THR A 112 4.60 4.64 -7.69
C THR A 112 3.51 5.63 -8.05
N ILE A 113 2.97 6.31 -7.05
CA ILE A 113 1.91 7.31 -7.17
C ILE A 113 2.47 8.63 -6.64
N GLY A 114 2.28 9.71 -7.38
CA GLY A 114 2.63 11.05 -6.93
C GLY A 114 1.39 11.94 -6.97
N GLY A 115 1.24 12.76 -5.93
CA GLY A 115 0.13 13.68 -5.78
C GLY A 115 0.60 15.07 -5.35
N LEU A 116 -0.31 16.03 -5.48
CA LEU A 116 -0.13 17.38 -4.98
C LEU A 116 -1.47 17.85 -4.41
N ARG A 117 -1.45 18.28 -3.15
CA ARG A 117 -2.58 18.90 -2.47
C ARG A 117 -2.30 20.40 -2.25
N SER A 118 -3.33 21.22 -2.35
CA SER A 118 -3.30 22.64 -1.98
C SER A 118 -4.46 22.93 -1.04
N ARG A 119 -4.22 23.70 0.02
CA ARG A 119 -5.24 24.11 1.00
C ARG A 119 -5.19 25.61 1.20
N ILE A 120 -6.35 26.26 1.11
CA ILE A 120 -6.54 27.69 1.35
C ILE A 120 -7.61 27.86 2.43
N ASP A 121 -7.29 28.60 3.47
CA ASP A 121 -8.19 28.96 4.58
C ASP A 121 -8.53 30.46 4.49
N TYR A 122 -9.83 30.80 4.55
CA TYR A 122 -10.39 32.16 4.46
C TYR A 122 -11.25 32.48 5.69
#